data_AF-A6F839-F1
#
_entry.id   AF-A6F839-F1
#
_cell.length_a   1.000
_cell.length_b   1.000
_cell.length_c   1.000
_cell.angle_alpha   90.00
_cell.angle_beta   90.00
_cell.angle_gamma   90.00
#
_symmetry.space_group_name_H-M   'P 1'
#
loop_
_entity.id
_entity.type
_entity.pdbx_description
1 polymer ?
#
loop_
_entity_poly.entity_id
_entity_poly.type
_entity_poly.pdbx_seq_one_letter_code
_entity_poly.pdbx_strand_id
1 'polypeptide(L)'
;MKKTALSIAFMGIFISACNDSNSTSPQITTPQISTITAHIKTSDIAPVSTTMVSFSAPGITASNASKITDITANFGDVSIDQTTGDMTFKPYASSATNVLSAEIIAAQHDYKFEISYKVDNNIYQLDGSVLPLYNDKANQPAVRFSKISLDGTLLSPEDQARPANTSDWSCVTDNSSELMWQAPQANGTYAFNETYYWGDRTINNRDYSEASCILDGDCNTDNLVAEADKQQLCGRSGWRLATRTEWQTLLDKKLFDEDSKQSPVNNFYFPYLDSNYDEAYWTDSFTIYANGHDNKPTAGDWQGSNALVGDAHVMWMSEDFDFANMPPRSTNEPHFAMLVNGTVIPDIKDNDVPELSTQLTPQNIAEGVDENLNWQSRFVKHGNSGQALADQDTANWTCTSDLAYRSVLANTQILWQRINKDAPLKDYAQAVEYAKQVNQTALCGQTNWRLPTENELKSLLVNTPISYGPGMVFPSQRASYITSVLDDTNVDYDSYYWTSIADAYKPETKQIAVAFQDSFSESSGIANTELHHVRLISTTRLQP
;
A
#
# COMPACT_ATOMS: atom_id res chain seq x y z
N MET A 1 18.23 -9.77 -24.57
CA MET A 1 18.58 -10.07 -25.99
C MET A 1 17.62 -9.31 -26.91
N LYS A 2 18.11 -8.41 -27.77
CA LYS A 2 17.29 -7.58 -28.65
C LYS A 2 16.78 -8.41 -29.85
N LYS A 3 15.45 -8.53 -30.02
CA LYS A 3 14.84 -9.04 -31.26
C LYS A 3 14.16 -7.87 -31.99
N THR A 4 14.77 -7.45 -33.09
CA THR A 4 14.20 -6.50 -34.05
C THR A 4 13.43 -7.28 -35.12
N ALA A 5 12.15 -6.99 -35.29
CA ALA A 5 11.31 -7.57 -36.33
C ALA A 5 11.56 -6.89 -37.68
N LEU A 6 11.78 -7.69 -38.72
CA LEU A 6 11.96 -7.25 -40.10
C LEU A 6 10.65 -7.51 -40.86
N SER A 7 10.00 -6.45 -41.35
CA SER A 7 8.76 -6.51 -42.12
C SER A 7 9.07 -6.67 -43.62
N ILE A 8 8.50 -7.69 -44.27
CA ILE A 8 8.61 -7.92 -45.72
C ILE A 8 7.24 -7.68 -46.34
N ALA A 9 7.14 -6.62 -47.14
CA ALA A 9 5.98 -6.31 -47.96
C ALA A 9 6.04 -7.09 -49.29
N PHE A 10 5.03 -7.90 -49.57
CA PHE A 10 4.83 -8.55 -50.88
C PHE A 10 3.96 -7.65 -51.77
N MET A 11 4.50 -7.24 -52.92
CA MET A 11 3.81 -6.47 -53.95
C MET A 11 3.41 -7.42 -55.09
N GLY A 12 2.11 -7.68 -55.23
CA GLY A 12 1.56 -8.53 -56.29
C GLY A 12 1.41 -7.77 -57.62
N ILE A 13 1.97 -8.32 -58.68
CA ILE A 13 1.82 -7.85 -60.06
C ILE A 13 0.65 -8.59 -60.72
N PHE A 14 -0.32 -7.83 -61.23
CA PHE A 14 -1.39 -8.32 -62.12
C PHE A 14 -0.84 -8.56 -63.53
N ILE A 15 -1.13 -9.73 -64.11
CA ILE A 15 -1.06 -9.95 -65.56
C ILE A 15 -2.35 -10.67 -66.00
N SER A 16 -3.03 -10.10 -66.98
CA SER A 16 -4.26 -10.61 -67.59
C SER A 16 -4.01 -11.36 -68.90
N ALA A 17 -5.01 -12.17 -69.28
CA ALA A 17 -5.30 -12.76 -70.59
C ALA A 17 -4.56 -14.09 -70.90
N CYS A 18 -5.14 -15.11 -71.53
CA CYS A 18 -6.26 -15.19 -72.48
C CYS A 18 -7.13 -16.45 -72.26
N ASN A 19 -8.36 -16.36 -72.78
CA ASN A 19 -9.31 -17.45 -73.01
C ASN A 19 -8.78 -18.47 -74.04
N ASP A 20 -9.05 -19.76 -73.83
CA ASP A 20 -9.43 -20.65 -74.93
C ASP A 20 -10.12 -21.94 -74.46
N SER A 21 -11.19 -22.27 -75.18
CA SER A 21 -11.68 -23.61 -75.52
C SER A 21 -12.43 -24.50 -74.51
N ASN A 22 -13.68 -24.78 -74.87
CA ASN A 22 -14.60 -25.81 -74.39
C ASN A 22 -13.94 -27.15 -74.01
N SER A 23 -14.10 -27.54 -72.75
CA SER A 23 -14.24 -28.95 -72.36
C SER A 23 -15.29 -29.05 -71.25
N THR A 24 -16.42 -29.68 -71.56
CA THR A 24 -17.39 -30.12 -70.55
C THR A 24 -16.84 -31.37 -69.86
N SER A 25 -16.09 -31.17 -68.78
CA SER A 25 -15.96 -32.17 -67.72
C SER A 25 -16.93 -31.79 -66.58
N PRO A 26 -17.48 -32.77 -65.85
CA PRO A 26 -18.22 -32.44 -64.63
C PRO A 26 -17.24 -31.80 -63.65
N GLN A 27 -17.41 -30.49 -63.40
CA GLN A 27 -16.75 -29.83 -62.28
C GLN A 27 -17.21 -30.52 -61.00
N ILE A 28 -16.33 -31.37 -60.46
CA ILE A 28 -16.33 -31.64 -59.03
C ILE A 28 -15.93 -30.31 -58.41
N THR A 29 -16.92 -29.52 -57.99
CA THR A 29 -16.69 -28.38 -57.11
C THR A 29 -16.14 -28.96 -55.81
N THR A 30 -14.81 -28.96 -55.68
CA THR A 30 -14.18 -29.07 -54.37
C THR A 30 -14.82 -27.99 -53.50
N PRO A 31 -15.36 -28.34 -52.31
CA PRO A 31 -15.94 -27.33 -51.44
C PRO A 31 -14.85 -26.32 -51.12
N GLN A 32 -15.05 -25.08 -51.56
CA GLN A 32 -14.15 -23.97 -51.29
C GLN A 32 -14.27 -23.68 -49.79
N ILE A 33 -13.27 -24.07 -49.01
CA ILE A 33 -13.20 -23.77 -47.58
C ILE A 33 -12.83 -22.29 -47.46
N SER A 34 -13.75 -21.50 -46.92
CA SER A 34 -13.52 -20.08 -46.63
C SER A 34 -13.05 -19.93 -45.19
N THR A 35 -11.98 -19.15 -44.97
CA THR A 35 -11.57 -18.69 -43.63
C THR A 35 -12.16 -17.31 -43.37
N ILE A 36 -12.87 -17.15 -42.27
CA ILE A 36 -13.51 -15.89 -41.84
C ILE A 36 -12.85 -15.45 -40.55
N THR A 37 -12.32 -14.23 -40.52
CA THR A 37 -11.71 -13.64 -39.32
C THR A 37 -12.63 -12.62 -38.67
N ALA A 38 -12.65 -12.57 -37.34
CA ALA A 38 -13.40 -11.58 -36.60
C ALA A 38 -12.70 -11.19 -35.29
N HIS A 39 -12.84 -9.93 -34.90
CA HIS A 39 -12.36 -9.45 -33.61
C HIS A 39 -13.57 -9.14 -32.73
N ILE A 40 -13.59 -9.73 -31.53
CA ILE A 40 -14.62 -9.52 -30.50
C ILE A 40 -14.17 -8.37 -29.62
N LYS A 41 -14.95 -7.29 -29.59
CA LYS A 41 -14.66 -6.14 -28.72
C LYS A 41 -14.88 -6.52 -27.27
N THR A 42 -14.15 -5.85 -26.39
CA THR A 42 -14.28 -6.05 -24.95
C THR A 42 -15.71 -5.77 -24.46
N SER A 43 -16.42 -4.81 -25.08
CA SER A 43 -17.83 -4.49 -24.77
C SER A 43 -18.83 -5.59 -25.12
N ASP A 44 -18.44 -6.53 -25.99
CA ASP A 44 -19.32 -7.58 -26.51
C ASP A 44 -19.14 -8.90 -25.72
N ILE A 45 -18.26 -8.89 -24.71
CA ILE A 45 -17.96 -10.03 -23.83
C ILE A 45 -18.68 -9.83 -22.50
N ALA A 46 -19.59 -10.75 -22.17
CA ALA A 46 -20.33 -10.73 -20.92
C ALA A 46 -19.68 -11.66 -19.88
N PRO A 47 -19.30 -11.14 -18.69
CA PRO A 47 -18.89 -11.98 -17.56
C PRO A 47 -20.04 -12.88 -17.08
N VAL A 48 -19.82 -14.19 -16.99
CA VAL A 48 -20.79 -15.16 -16.43
C VAL A 48 -20.41 -15.59 -15.02
N SER A 49 -19.11 -15.76 -14.77
CA SER A 49 -18.51 -15.98 -13.45
C SER A 49 -17.09 -15.43 -13.43
N THR A 50 -16.38 -15.53 -12.31
CA THR A 50 -14.95 -15.14 -12.22
C THR A 50 -14.03 -15.96 -13.13
N THR A 51 -14.51 -17.08 -13.68
CA THR A 51 -13.74 -18.00 -14.51
C THR A 51 -14.35 -18.25 -15.87
N MET A 52 -15.45 -17.55 -16.22
CA MET A 52 -16.19 -17.82 -17.44
C MET A 52 -16.83 -16.55 -18.00
N VAL A 53 -16.68 -16.36 -19.31
CA VAL A 53 -17.36 -15.31 -20.07
C VAL A 53 -18.20 -15.91 -21.20
N SER A 54 -19.11 -15.12 -21.75
CA SER A 54 -19.90 -15.48 -22.92
C SER A 54 -19.95 -14.36 -23.94
N PHE A 55 -19.97 -14.69 -25.22
CA PHE A 55 -20.14 -13.75 -26.32
C PHE A 55 -20.72 -14.45 -27.56
N SER A 56 -21.33 -13.67 -28.44
CA SER A 56 -21.83 -14.18 -29.71
C SER A 56 -20.68 -14.32 -30.72
N ALA A 57 -20.53 -15.51 -31.29
CA ALA A 57 -19.48 -15.80 -32.28
C ALA A 57 -20.04 -15.84 -33.72
N PRO A 58 -19.30 -15.32 -34.72
CA PRO A 58 -19.76 -15.30 -36.11
C PRO A 58 -20.17 -16.68 -36.64
N GLY A 59 -21.29 -16.75 -37.35
CA GLY A 59 -21.77 -17.99 -37.97
C GLY A 59 -22.37 -19.00 -36.99
N ILE A 60 -22.40 -18.72 -35.68
CA ILE A 60 -23.09 -19.57 -34.69
C ILE A 60 -24.48 -19.00 -34.39
N THR A 61 -25.46 -19.88 -34.31
CA THR A 61 -26.84 -19.62 -33.91
C THR A 61 -27.33 -20.79 -33.06
N ALA A 62 -28.41 -20.59 -32.28
CA ALA A 62 -29.07 -21.69 -31.58
C ALA A 62 -29.42 -22.89 -32.50
N SER A 63 -29.68 -22.64 -33.79
CA SER A 63 -30.08 -23.69 -34.74
C SER A 63 -28.93 -24.57 -35.27
N ASN A 64 -27.68 -24.09 -35.18
CA ASN A 64 -26.51 -24.81 -35.68
C ASN A 64 -25.44 -25.07 -34.60
N ALA A 65 -25.70 -24.71 -33.34
CA ALA A 65 -24.80 -24.92 -32.20
C ALA A 65 -24.32 -26.38 -32.03
N SER A 66 -25.16 -27.36 -32.39
CA SER A 66 -24.83 -28.79 -32.32
C SER A 66 -23.95 -29.29 -33.48
N LYS A 67 -23.73 -28.46 -34.51
CA LYS A 67 -22.92 -28.78 -35.69
C LYS A 67 -21.52 -28.17 -35.64
N ILE A 68 -21.19 -27.43 -34.59
CA ILE A 68 -19.89 -26.78 -34.43
C ILE A 68 -18.85 -27.85 -34.07
N THR A 69 -17.76 -27.91 -34.83
CA THR A 69 -16.67 -28.86 -34.61
C THR A 69 -15.31 -28.17 -34.60
N ASP A 70 -14.26 -28.92 -34.26
CA ASP A 70 -12.86 -28.49 -34.36
C ASP A 70 -12.57 -27.19 -33.58
N ILE A 71 -13.19 -27.04 -32.40
CA ILE A 71 -13.00 -25.88 -31.54
C ILE A 71 -11.63 -26.00 -30.87
N THR A 72 -10.77 -25.00 -31.08
CA THR A 72 -9.45 -24.90 -30.46
C THR A 72 -9.21 -23.46 -30.00
N ALA A 73 -8.54 -23.28 -28.86
CA ALA A 73 -8.09 -21.99 -28.37
C ALA A 73 -6.58 -22.00 -28.10
N ASN A 74 -5.93 -20.84 -28.18
CA ASN A 74 -4.53 -20.68 -27.76
C ASN A 74 -4.35 -20.93 -26.24
N PHE A 75 -5.35 -20.60 -25.42
CA PHE A 75 -5.46 -20.99 -24.02
C PHE A 75 -6.93 -21.09 -23.59
N GLY A 76 -7.17 -21.67 -22.42
CA GLY A 76 -8.51 -21.83 -21.85
C GLY A 76 -9.39 -22.85 -22.57
N ASP A 77 -10.57 -23.07 -22.01
CA ASP A 77 -11.56 -24.01 -22.56
C ASP A 77 -12.72 -23.26 -23.22
N VAL A 78 -13.15 -23.72 -24.39
CA VAL A 78 -14.27 -23.15 -25.15
C VAL A 78 -15.41 -24.16 -25.23
N SER A 79 -16.63 -23.72 -24.97
CA SER A 79 -17.86 -24.50 -25.19
C SER A 79 -18.96 -23.65 -25.82
N ILE A 80 -19.93 -24.28 -26.50
CA ILE A 80 -21.08 -23.59 -27.08
C ILE A 80 -22.33 -23.92 -26.27
N ASP A 81 -23.06 -22.90 -25.82
CA ASP A 81 -24.38 -23.09 -25.23
C ASP A 81 -25.34 -23.57 -26.33
N GLN A 82 -25.86 -24.78 -26.17
CA GLN A 82 -26.71 -25.42 -27.18
C GLN A 82 -28.11 -24.80 -27.29
N THR A 83 -28.51 -24.00 -26.31
CA THR A 83 -29.82 -23.33 -26.25
C THR A 83 -29.76 -21.94 -26.88
N THR A 84 -28.75 -21.15 -26.52
CA THR A 84 -28.63 -19.76 -27.01
C THR A 84 -27.80 -19.67 -28.29
N GLY A 85 -26.84 -20.58 -28.47
CA GLY A 85 -25.82 -20.49 -29.52
C GLY A 85 -24.65 -19.57 -29.16
N ASP A 86 -24.59 -19.08 -27.93
CA ASP A 86 -23.45 -18.26 -27.48
C ASP A 86 -22.23 -19.13 -27.22
N MET A 87 -21.06 -18.55 -27.51
CA MET A 87 -19.79 -19.14 -27.13
C MET A 87 -19.52 -18.80 -25.67
N THR A 88 -19.12 -19.81 -24.91
CA THR A 88 -18.64 -19.67 -23.53
C THR A 88 -17.16 -19.98 -23.50
N PHE A 89 -16.39 -19.13 -22.83
CA PHE A 89 -14.94 -19.25 -22.73
C PHE A 89 -14.50 -19.22 -21.27
N LYS A 90 -13.67 -20.18 -20.89
CA LYS A 90 -13.08 -20.32 -19.57
C LYS A 90 -11.56 -20.09 -19.67
N PRO A 91 -11.10 -18.84 -19.55
CA PRO A 91 -9.69 -18.49 -19.73
C PRO A 91 -8.78 -19.15 -18.68
N TYR A 92 -9.31 -19.43 -17.49
CA TYR A 92 -8.55 -19.94 -16.33
C TYR A 92 -8.84 -21.41 -16.02
N ALA A 93 -9.25 -22.19 -17.02
CA ALA A 93 -9.47 -23.62 -16.84
C ALA A 93 -8.15 -24.35 -16.58
N SER A 94 -8.10 -25.15 -15.50
CA SER A 94 -6.91 -25.92 -15.13
C SER A 94 -6.59 -26.98 -16.18
N SER A 95 -5.37 -26.97 -16.72
CA SER A 95 -4.89 -28.04 -17.60
C SER A 95 -4.30 -29.19 -16.79
N ALA A 96 -4.64 -30.43 -17.14
CA ALA A 96 -4.05 -31.62 -16.54
C ALA A 96 -2.59 -31.88 -16.99
N THR A 97 -2.12 -31.15 -18.01
CA THR A 97 -0.81 -31.36 -18.65
C THR A 97 0.17 -30.20 -18.47
N ASN A 98 -0.26 -29.07 -17.92
CA ASN A 98 0.61 -27.92 -17.66
C ASN A 98 0.85 -27.77 -16.15
N VAL A 99 2.11 -27.56 -15.78
CA VAL A 99 2.53 -27.34 -14.38
C VAL A 99 2.24 -25.90 -13.95
N LEU A 100 2.18 -24.96 -14.91
CA LEU A 100 1.84 -23.56 -14.66
C LEU A 100 0.34 -23.37 -14.42
N SER A 101 -0.01 -22.38 -13.59
CA SER A 101 -1.41 -22.02 -13.38
C SER A 101 -2.03 -21.49 -14.67
N ALA A 102 -3.34 -21.71 -14.86
CA ALA A 102 -4.06 -21.22 -16.03
C ALA A 102 -4.00 -19.69 -16.18
N GLU A 103 -3.79 -18.98 -15.07
CA GLU A 103 -3.64 -17.53 -15.05
C GLU A 103 -2.27 -17.08 -15.59
N ILE A 104 -1.18 -17.80 -15.29
CA ILE A 104 0.13 -17.56 -15.93
C ILE A 104 0.02 -17.73 -17.44
N ILE A 105 -0.63 -18.81 -17.91
CA ILE A 105 -0.80 -19.07 -19.34
C ILE A 105 -1.54 -17.91 -20.01
N ALA A 106 -2.65 -17.46 -19.41
CA ALA A 106 -3.40 -16.33 -19.93
C ALA A 106 -2.58 -15.02 -19.94
N ALA A 107 -1.80 -14.76 -18.89
CA ALA A 107 -0.92 -13.59 -18.79
C ALA A 107 0.20 -13.61 -19.85
N GLN A 108 0.82 -14.76 -20.13
CA GLN A 108 1.82 -14.94 -21.19
C GLN A 108 1.27 -14.63 -22.59
N HIS A 109 -0.06 -14.70 -22.75
CA HIS A 109 -0.78 -14.32 -23.96
C HIS A 109 -1.40 -12.92 -23.88
N ASP A 110 -0.99 -12.08 -22.91
CA ASP A 110 -1.55 -10.73 -22.68
C ASP A 110 -3.09 -10.75 -22.56
N TYR A 111 -3.64 -11.85 -22.03
CA TYR A 111 -5.07 -12.13 -21.96
C TYR A 111 -5.81 -12.13 -23.31
N LYS A 112 -5.09 -12.17 -24.42
CA LYS A 112 -5.64 -12.18 -25.77
C LYS A 112 -5.89 -13.61 -26.25
N PHE A 113 -7.16 -14.01 -26.31
CA PHE A 113 -7.54 -15.32 -26.83
C PHE A 113 -7.63 -15.32 -28.36
N GLU A 114 -7.30 -16.45 -28.95
CA GLU A 114 -7.51 -16.77 -30.36
C GLU A 114 -8.23 -18.11 -30.43
N ILE A 115 -9.45 -18.12 -31.00
CA ILE A 115 -10.30 -19.30 -31.09
C ILE A 115 -10.56 -19.62 -32.56
N SER A 116 -10.34 -20.88 -32.93
CA SER A 116 -10.67 -21.44 -34.24
C SER A 116 -11.78 -22.47 -34.09
N TYR A 117 -12.76 -22.46 -34.99
CA TYR A 117 -13.86 -23.43 -35.02
C TYR A 117 -14.42 -23.58 -36.43
N LYS A 118 -15.14 -24.67 -36.66
CA LYS A 118 -15.75 -24.98 -37.95
C LYS A 118 -17.27 -24.97 -37.85
N VAL A 119 -17.91 -24.28 -38.80
CA VAL A 119 -19.36 -24.33 -39.01
C VAL A 119 -19.60 -24.73 -40.46
N ASP A 120 -20.25 -25.89 -40.64
CA ASP A 120 -20.45 -26.52 -41.95
C ASP A 120 -19.12 -26.64 -42.72
N ASN A 121 -18.92 -25.88 -43.81
CA ASN A 121 -17.70 -25.89 -44.63
C ASN A 121 -16.79 -24.66 -44.44
N ASN A 122 -17.09 -23.80 -43.47
CA ASN A 122 -16.31 -22.58 -43.21
C ASN A 122 -15.50 -22.72 -41.92
N ILE A 123 -14.27 -22.23 -41.97
CA ILE A 123 -13.40 -22.10 -40.79
C ILE A 123 -13.52 -20.66 -40.30
N TYR A 124 -13.76 -20.49 -39.01
CA TYR A 124 -13.81 -19.20 -38.36
C TYR A 124 -12.62 -19.07 -37.43
N GLN A 125 -11.98 -17.91 -37.45
CA GLN A 125 -10.92 -17.52 -36.54
C GLN A 125 -11.37 -16.23 -35.86
N LEU A 126 -11.53 -16.28 -34.54
CA LEU A 126 -11.90 -15.11 -33.76
C LEU A 126 -10.83 -14.79 -32.74
N ASP A 127 -10.60 -13.50 -32.50
CA ASP A 127 -9.72 -13.03 -31.44
C ASP A 127 -10.42 -12.00 -30.56
N GLY A 128 -9.97 -11.88 -29.32
CA GLY A 128 -10.48 -10.92 -28.34
C GLY A 128 -9.65 -10.99 -27.07
N SER A 129 -10.05 -10.26 -26.03
CA SER A 129 -9.33 -10.26 -24.75
C SER A 129 -10.27 -10.49 -23.57
N VAL A 130 -9.83 -11.27 -22.59
CA VAL A 130 -10.56 -11.50 -21.33
C VAL A 130 -9.66 -11.23 -20.14
N LEU A 131 -9.88 -10.08 -19.52
CA LEU A 131 -9.13 -9.65 -18.34
C LEU A 131 -9.55 -10.42 -17.08
N PRO A 132 -8.65 -10.55 -16.09
CA PRO A 132 -8.96 -11.13 -14.79
C PRO A 132 -10.21 -10.55 -14.13
N LEU A 133 -11.08 -11.46 -13.69
CA LEU A 133 -12.36 -11.15 -13.05
C LEU A 133 -12.33 -11.50 -11.57
N TYR A 134 -13.11 -10.76 -10.78
CA TYR A 134 -13.37 -11.03 -9.36
C TYR A 134 -14.86 -10.88 -9.07
N ASN A 135 -15.30 -11.34 -7.89
CA ASN A 135 -16.65 -11.06 -7.41
C ASN A 135 -16.64 -9.73 -6.68
N ASP A 136 -17.44 -8.78 -7.14
CA ASP A 136 -17.64 -7.50 -6.49
C ASP A 136 -18.39 -7.62 -5.15
N LYS A 137 -18.63 -6.49 -4.49
CA LYS A 137 -19.39 -6.43 -3.22
C LYS A 137 -20.84 -6.96 -3.33
N ALA A 138 -21.41 -7.02 -4.54
CA ALA A 138 -22.71 -7.61 -4.85
C ALA A 138 -22.62 -9.07 -5.32
N ASN A 139 -21.44 -9.69 -5.21
CA ASN A 139 -21.13 -11.04 -5.66
C ASN A 139 -21.40 -11.24 -7.16
N GLN A 140 -21.17 -10.20 -7.96
CA GLN A 140 -21.23 -10.23 -9.42
C GLN A 140 -19.80 -10.24 -10.01
N PRO A 141 -19.58 -10.97 -11.12
CA PRO A 141 -18.29 -10.97 -11.79
C PRO A 141 -18.01 -9.60 -12.43
N ALA A 142 -16.87 -9.01 -12.06
CA ALA A 142 -16.40 -7.72 -12.55
C ALA A 142 -14.89 -7.78 -12.84
N VAL A 143 -14.37 -6.83 -13.63
CA VAL A 143 -12.94 -6.74 -13.89
C VAL A 143 -12.21 -6.31 -12.62
N ARG A 144 -11.17 -7.06 -12.26
CA ARG A 144 -10.40 -6.81 -11.03
C ARG A 144 -9.51 -5.58 -11.15
N PHE A 145 -8.70 -5.51 -12.20
CA PHE A 145 -7.69 -4.47 -12.36
C PHE A 145 -8.07 -3.49 -13.46
N SER A 146 -7.76 -2.21 -13.26
CA SER A 146 -8.01 -1.16 -14.25
C SER A 146 -6.78 -0.27 -14.40
N LYS A 147 -6.27 -0.18 -15.63
CA LYS A 147 -5.16 0.68 -16.05
C LYS A 147 -5.61 2.14 -16.13
N ILE A 148 -4.81 3.02 -15.55
CA ILE A 148 -5.04 4.45 -15.43
C ILE A 148 -3.84 5.19 -16.03
N SER A 149 -4.09 6.20 -16.88
CA SER A 149 -3.04 7.06 -17.43
C SER A 149 -2.45 7.99 -16.38
N LEU A 150 -1.31 8.61 -16.72
CA LEU A 150 -0.60 9.56 -15.86
C LEU A 150 -1.48 10.71 -15.33
N ASP A 151 -2.45 11.18 -16.13
CA ASP A 151 -3.37 12.26 -15.75
C ASP A 151 -4.58 11.80 -14.91
N GLY A 152 -4.67 10.50 -14.60
CA GLY A 152 -5.77 9.91 -13.82
C GLY A 152 -6.96 9.45 -14.64
N THR A 153 -6.89 9.48 -15.98
CA THR A 153 -7.97 9.00 -16.84
C THR A 153 -8.00 7.46 -16.89
N LEU A 154 -9.18 6.88 -16.68
CA LEU A 154 -9.40 5.45 -16.91
C LEU A 154 -9.23 5.15 -18.41
N LEU A 155 -8.33 4.22 -18.75
CA LEU A 155 -8.12 3.86 -20.15
C LEU A 155 -9.36 3.20 -20.74
N SER A 156 -9.55 3.35 -22.07
CA SER A 156 -10.68 2.77 -22.78
C SER A 156 -10.74 1.25 -22.62
N PRO A 157 -11.92 0.59 -22.76
CA PRO A 157 -12.03 -0.87 -22.62
C PRO A 157 -11.02 -1.65 -23.48
N GLU A 158 -10.70 -1.15 -24.67
CA GLU A 158 -9.72 -1.80 -25.54
C GLU A 158 -8.27 -1.53 -25.11
N ASP A 159 -7.98 -0.37 -24.52
CA ASP A 159 -6.65 -0.05 -23.98
C ASP A 159 -6.36 -0.74 -22.64
N GLN A 160 -7.41 -1.14 -21.90
CA GLN A 160 -7.26 -2.03 -20.72
C GLN A 160 -6.61 -3.36 -21.11
N ALA A 161 -6.94 -3.85 -22.30
CA ALA A 161 -6.46 -5.11 -22.85
C ALA A 161 -5.10 -5.02 -23.57
N ARG A 162 -4.43 -3.87 -23.55
CA ARG A 162 -3.15 -3.67 -24.27
C ARG A 162 -1.92 -3.82 -23.37
N PRO A 163 -0.84 -4.47 -23.83
CA PRO A 163 0.43 -4.51 -23.12
C PRO A 163 1.16 -3.15 -23.13
N ALA A 164 2.14 -2.97 -22.25
CA ALA A 164 2.78 -1.68 -21.97
C ALA A 164 3.50 -1.03 -23.15
N ASN A 165 3.97 -1.82 -24.10
CA ASN A 165 4.57 -1.27 -25.33
C ASN A 165 3.54 -0.62 -26.28
N THR A 166 2.25 -0.71 -25.98
CA THR A 166 1.14 -0.21 -26.80
C THR A 166 0.09 0.58 -25.99
N SER A 167 0.33 0.80 -24.71
CA SER A 167 -0.59 1.47 -23.78
C SER A 167 0.19 2.19 -22.70
N ASP A 168 -0.21 3.43 -22.40
CA ASP A 168 0.56 4.39 -21.61
C ASP A 168 0.01 4.52 -20.17
N TRP A 169 -0.19 3.41 -19.47
CA TRP A 169 -0.66 3.47 -18.07
C TRP A 169 0.48 3.75 -17.10
N SER A 170 0.18 4.56 -16.08
CA SER A 170 1.09 4.87 -14.99
C SER A 170 0.62 4.28 -13.67
N CYS A 171 -0.65 3.91 -13.56
CA CYS A 171 -1.20 3.27 -12.38
C CYS A 171 -2.18 2.14 -12.71
N VAL A 172 -2.41 1.30 -11.72
CA VAL A 172 -3.38 0.20 -11.76
C VAL A 172 -4.28 0.31 -10.53
N THR A 173 -5.59 0.40 -10.73
CA THR A 173 -6.57 0.26 -9.65
C THR A 173 -6.90 -1.21 -9.46
N ASP A 174 -6.80 -1.72 -8.24
CA ASP A 174 -7.33 -3.03 -7.84
C ASP A 174 -8.71 -2.84 -7.21
N ASN A 175 -9.77 -3.17 -7.95
CA ASN A 175 -11.15 -3.02 -7.53
C ASN A 175 -11.54 -3.99 -6.40
N SER A 176 -10.71 -5.01 -6.12
CA SER A 176 -10.95 -5.94 -5.01
C SER A 176 -10.54 -5.38 -3.66
N SER A 177 -9.46 -4.59 -3.61
CA SER A 177 -8.93 -3.93 -2.42
C SER A 177 -9.28 -2.44 -2.34
N GLU A 178 -9.78 -1.87 -3.45
CA GLU A 178 -10.05 -0.44 -3.62
C GLU A 178 -8.78 0.43 -3.51
N LEU A 179 -7.61 -0.18 -3.79
CA LEU A 179 -6.30 0.47 -3.81
C LEU A 179 -5.90 0.83 -5.23
N MET A 180 -5.15 1.92 -5.37
CA MET A 180 -4.47 2.30 -6.60
C MET A 180 -2.96 2.17 -6.41
N TRP A 181 -2.30 1.49 -7.34
CA TRP A 181 -0.87 1.22 -7.31
C TRP A 181 -0.16 1.97 -8.42
N GLN A 182 0.99 2.54 -8.10
CA GLN A 182 1.92 3.07 -9.09
C GLN A 182 2.51 1.90 -9.89
N ALA A 183 2.36 1.93 -11.22
CA ALA A 183 2.94 0.93 -12.10
C ALA A 183 4.40 1.32 -12.40
N PRO A 184 5.40 0.46 -12.14
CA PRO A 184 6.77 0.72 -12.52
C PRO A 184 6.89 0.97 -14.02
N GLN A 185 7.85 1.79 -14.43
CA GLN A 185 8.07 2.21 -15.81
C GLN A 185 9.45 1.74 -16.31
N ALA A 186 9.67 1.78 -17.63
CA ALA A 186 11.00 1.47 -18.18
C ALA A 186 12.06 2.55 -17.90
N ASN A 187 11.63 3.79 -17.65
CA ASN A 187 12.48 4.96 -17.44
C ASN A 187 11.68 6.08 -16.74
N GLY A 188 12.39 7.13 -16.31
CA GLY A 188 11.81 8.27 -15.58
C GLY A 188 11.77 8.05 -14.07
N THR A 189 11.08 8.94 -13.36
CA THR A 189 10.96 9.02 -11.88
C THR A 189 10.32 7.80 -11.19
N TYR A 190 9.77 6.87 -11.98
CA TYR A 190 9.12 5.66 -11.48
C TYR A 190 9.69 4.43 -12.18
N ALA A 191 10.95 4.50 -12.60
CA ALA A 191 11.58 3.42 -13.34
C ALA A 191 11.84 2.23 -12.43
N PHE A 192 11.69 1.01 -12.97
CA PHE A 192 11.87 -0.23 -12.20
C PHE A 192 13.26 -0.38 -11.57
N ASN A 193 14.27 0.28 -12.12
CA ASN A 193 15.66 0.16 -11.65
C ASN A 193 16.06 1.28 -10.69
N GLU A 194 15.11 2.08 -10.19
CA GLU A 194 15.38 3.07 -9.16
C GLU A 194 15.37 2.43 -7.78
N THR A 195 16.24 2.89 -6.89
CA THR A 195 16.35 2.42 -5.52
C THR A 195 16.35 3.58 -4.55
N TYR A 196 15.80 3.33 -3.37
CA TYR A 196 15.51 4.35 -2.38
C TYR A 196 15.96 3.87 -1.00
N TYR A 197 16.57 4.77 -0.24
CA TYR A 197 16.64 4.60 1.21
C TYR A 197 15.25 4.76 1.82
N TRP A 198 15.02 4.11 2.96
CA TRP A 198 13.72 4.15 3.60
C TRP A 198 13.58 5.43 4.46
N GLY A 199 12.45 6.13 4.33
CA GLY A 199 12.14 7.37 5.04
C GLY A 199 12.95 8.58 4.56
N ASP A 200 13.47 9.38 5.49
CA ASP A 200 14.32 10.56 5.27
C ASP A 200 15.83 10.23 5.25
N ARG A 201 16.17 8.94 5.17
CA ARG A 201 17.56 8.45 5.28
C ARG A 201 18.30 8.62 3.96
N THR A 202 19.61 8.90 4.04
CA THR A 202 20.44 9.18 2.84
C THR A 202 21.87 8.65 2.95
N ILE A 203 22.19 7.90 4.01
CA ILE A 203 23.57 7.55 4.34
C ILE A 203 23.86 6.13 3.86
N ASN A 204 24.68 6.01 2.81
CA ASN A 204 25.24 4.72 2.39
C ASN A 204 26.39 4.30 3.32
N ASN A 205 26.35 3.09 3.91
CA ASN A 205 27.42 2.64 4.79
C ASN A 205 27.88 1.18 4.60
N ARG A 206 27.60 0.49 3.48
CA ARG A 206 28.08 -0.89 3.21
C ARG A 206 28.58 -1.10 1.77
N ASP A 207 29.13 -2.29 1.52
CA ASP A 207 29.42 -2.89 0.18
C ASP A 207 28.19 -3.03 -0.74
N TYR A 208 27.05 -2.38 -0.41
CA TYR A 208 25.88 -2.24 -1.28
C TYR A 208 25.99 -0.96 -2.10
N SER A 209 25.33 -0.93 -3.26
CA SER A 209 25.27 0.26 -4.12
C SER A 209 24.63 1.45 -3.41
N GLU A 210 24.96 2.67 -3.81
CA GLU A 210 24.21 3.86 -3.41
C GLU A 210 22.76 3.79 -3.93
N ALA A 211 21.81 4.42 -3.22
CA ALA A 211 20.48 4.64 -3.76
C ALA A 211 20.59 5.43 -5.07
N SER A 212 19.83 5.03 -6.08
CA SER A 212 19.91 5.60 -7.42
C SER A 212 18.52 5.90 -7.95
N CYS A 213 18.22 7.17 -8.17
CA CYS A 213 16.92 7.66 -8.62
C CYS A 213 17.08 8.96 -9.42
N ILE A 214 16.01 9.43 -10.06
CA ILE A 214 15.98 10.70 -10.82
C ILE A 214 15.15 11.77 -10.07
N LEU A 215 15.19 11.78 -8.74
CA LEU A 215 14.53 12.82 -7.93
C LEU A 215 15.36 14.11 -7.91
N ASP A 216 14.67 15.25 -7.73
CA ASP A 216 15.29 16.57 -7.50
C ASP A 216 15.95 16.69 -6.10
N GLY A 217 15.81 15.67 -5.25
CA GLY A 217 16.37 15.58 -3.90
C GLY A 217 17.02 14.23 -3.65
N ASP A 218 17.31 13.92 -2.38
CA ASP A 218 17.93 12.65 -2.02
C ASP A 218 17.04 11.44 -2.38
N CYS A 219 17.66 10.34 -2.79
CA CYS A 219 16.96 9.11 -3.17
C CYS A 219 16.44 8.35 -1.95
N ASN A 220 15.34 8.84 -1.40
CA ASN A 220 14.66 8.26 -0.25
C ASN A 220 13.13 8.23 -0.48
N THR A 221 12.43 7.39 0.27
CA THR A 221 11.00 7.17 0.04
C THR A 221 10.13 8.37 0.40
N ASP A 222 10.56 9.24 1.32
CA ASP A 222 9.82 10.46 1.66
C ASP A 222 9.82 11.45 0.48
N ASN A 223 10.96 11.62 -0.20
CA ASN A 223 11.08 12.44 -1.40
C ASN A 223 10.36 11.82 -2.60
N LEU A 224 10.36 10.49 -2.74
CA LEU A 224 9.59 9.79 -3.77
C LEU A 224 8.08 10.05 -3.61
N VAL A 225 7.57 9.95 -2.38
CA VAL A 225 6.18 10.28 -2.05
C VAL A 225 5.87 11.75 -2.34
N ALA A 226 6.73 12.66 -1.91
CA ALA A 226 6.55 14.09 -2.14
C ALA A 226 6.52 14.43 -3.64
N GLU A 227 7.35 13.77 -4.46
CA GLU A 227 7.35 13.98 -5.91
C GLU A 227 6.08 13.41 -6.56
N ALA A 228 5.59 12.23 -6.14
CA ALA A 228 4.31 11.70 -6.62
C ALA A 228 3.12 12.60 -6.31
N ASP A 229 3.06 13.17 -5.10
CA ASP A 229 2.03 14.11 -4.72
C ASP A 229 2.14 15.44 -5.47
N LYS A 230 3.36 15.93 -5.68
CA LYS A 230 3.63 17.15 -6.48
C LYS A 230 3.23 16.98 -7.94
N GLN A 231 3.53 15.83 -8.53
CA GLN A 231 3.14 15.50 -9.91
C GLN A 231 1.65 15.20 -10.06
N GLN A 232 0.94 15.00 -8.94
CA GLN A 232 -0.41 14.44 -8.93
C GLN A 232 -0.45 13.13 -9.72
N LEU A 233 0.48 12.20 -9.42
CA LEU A 233 0.60 10.93 -10.14
C LEU A 233 -0.78 10.26 -10.26
N CYS A 234 -1.20 10.00 -11.49
CA CYS A 234 -2.51 9.44 -11.83
C CYS A 234 -3.69 10.28 -11.32
N GLY A 235 -3.53 11.60 -11.36
CA GLY A 235 -4.53 12.59 -10.94
C GLY A 235 -4.78 12.63 -9.43
N ARG A 236 -3.85 12.14 -8.61
CA ARG A 236 -4.03 11.96 -7.16
C ARG A 236 -2.84 12.45 -6.33
N SER A 237 -3.15 12.81 -5.09
CA SER A 237 -2.18 12.97 -3.99
C SER A 237 -2.50 12.01 -2.84
N GLY A 238 -1.65 12.00 -1.82
CA GLY A 238 -1.74 11.07 -0.69
C GLY A 238 -1.12 9.72 -1.04
N TRP A 239 -0.12 9.71 -1.93
CA TRP A 239 0.68 8.53 -2.18
C TRP A 239 1.51 8.17 -0.95
N ARG A 240 1.81 6.89 -0.79
CA ARG A 240 2.60 6.38 0.34
C ARG A 240 3.20 5.01 -0.02
N LEU A 241 4.13 4.55 0.82
CA LEU A 241 4.51 3.14 0.82
C LEU A 241 3.31 2.26 1.23
N ALA A 242 3.28 1.04 0.70
CA ALA A 242 2.26 0.05 1.03
C ALA A 242 2.60 -0.70 2.32
N THR A 243 1.57 -1.08 3.08
CA THR A 243 1.72 -2.02 4.20
C THR A 243 2.05 -3.41 3.67
N ARG A 244 2.53 -4.30 4.54
CA ARG A 244 2.72 -5.71 4.17
C ARG A 244 1.38 -6.37 3.83
N THR A 245 0.30 -6.02 4.54
CA THR A 245 -1.07 -6.49 4.22
C THR A 245 -1.54 -6.00 2.85
N GLU A 246 -1.24 -4.76 2.48
CA GLU A 246 -1.61 -4.22 1.17
C GLU A 246 -0.85 -4.90 0.05
N TRP A 247 0.45 -5.12 0.20
CA TRP A 247 1.21 -5.91 -0.77
C TRP A 247 0.59 -7.29 -1.00
N GLN A 248 0.14 -7.99 0.04
CA GLN A 248 -0.55 -9.28 -0.10
C GLN A 248 -1.82 -9.23 -0.94
N THR A 249 -2.43 -8.06 -1.14
CA THR A 249 -3.56 -7.94 -2.08
C THR A 249 -3.13 -8.16 -3.53
N LEU A 250 -1.89 -7.82 -3.90
CA LEU A 250 -1.36 -8.02 -5.26
C LEU A 250 -0.72 -9.39 -5.48
N LEU A 251 -0.24 -10.03 -4.41
CA LEU A 251 0.56 -11.24 -4.49
C LEU A 251 -0.31 -12.50 -4.64
N ASP A 252 -0.03 -13.33 -5.64
CA ASP A 252 -0.62 -14.65 -5.80
C ASP A 252 0.47 -15.71 -6.08
N LYS A 253 0.56 -16.71 -5.21
CA LYS A 253 1.53 -17.83 -5.34
C LYS A 253 1.38 -18.56 -6.68
N LYS A 254 0.17 -18.54 -7.28
CA LYS A 254 -0.08 -19.14 -8.60
C LYS A 254 0.58 -18.41 -9.76
N LEU A 255 1.02 -17.16 -9.57
CA LEU A 255 1.68 -16.35 -10.59
C LEU A 255 3.21 -16.46 -10.50
N PHE A 256 3.74 -17.02 -9.42
CA PHE A 256 5.17 -17.23 -9.25
C PHE A 256 5.69 -18.38 -10.12
N ASP A 257 6.82 -18.16 -10.78
CA ASP A 257 7.54 -19.18 -11.53
C ASP A 257 9.05 -18.89 -11.51
N GLU A 258 9.80 -19.71 -10.77
CA GLU A 258 11.26 -19.56 -10.62
C GLU A 258 12.00 -19.76 -11.95
N ASP A 259 11.57 -20.71 -12.80
CA ASP A 259 12.26 -21.05 -14.04
C ASP A 259 12.22 -19.88 -15.04
N SER A 260 11.09 -19.18 -15.10
CA SER A 260 10.91 -18.00 -15.94
C SER A 260 11.28 -16.68 -15.26
N LYS A 261 11.66 -16.72 -13.97
CA LYS A 261 11.92 -15.56 -13.12
C LYS A 261 10.72 -14.60 -13.03
N GLN A 262 9.53 -15.17 -12.89
CA GLN A 262 8.30 -14.42 -12.75
C GLN A 262 7.96 -14.22 -11.27
N SER A 263 7.80 -12.96 -10.86
CA SER A 263 7.38 -12.59 -9.52
C SER A 263 5.90 -12.96 -9.28
N PRO A 264 5.45 -13.09 -8.02
CA PRO A 264 4.06 -13.43 -7.66
C PRO A 264 3.05 -12.29 -7.95
N VAL A 265 3.32 -11.41 -8.91
CA VAL A 265 2.46 -10.29 -9.32
C VAL A 265 2.16 -10.42 -10.81
N ASN A 266 0.99 -9.93 -11.21
CA ASN A 266 0.56 -10.01 -12.59
C ASN A 266 1.31 -9.01 -13.50
N ASN A 267 2.29 -9.52 -14.27
CA ASN A 267 3.16 -8.71 -15.13
C ASN A 267 2.43 -8.01 -16.29
N PHE A 268 1.24 -8.45 -16.68
CA PHE A 268 0.43 -7.71 -17.67
C PHE A 268 0.02 -6.31 -17.15
N TYR A 269 -0.12 -6.17 -15.84
CA TYR A 269 -0.42 -4.90 -15.16
C TYR A 269 0.84 -4.22 -14.60
N PHE A 270 1.84 -5.02 -14.21
CA PHE A 270 3.10 -4.56 -13.62
C PHE A 270 4.35 -5.11 -14.36
N PRO A 271 4.57 -4.73 -15.62
CA PRO A 271 5.46 -5.42 -16.57
C PRO A 271 6.95 -5.32 -16.27
N TYR A 272 7.36 -4.45 -15.35
CA TYR A 272 8.76 -4.27 -15.00
C TYR A 272 9.13 -4.80 -13.62
N LEU A 273 8.19 -5.35 -12.84
CA LEU A 273 8.50 -5.94 -11.52
C LEU A 273 9.44 -7.15 -11.64
N ASP A 274 9.23 -8.01 -12.64
CA ASP A 274 10.08 -9.18 -12.91
C ASP A 274 11.54 -8.81 -13.23
N SER A 275 11.82 -7.54 -13.57
CA SER A 275 13.20 -7.06 -13.77
C SER A 275 14.01 -7.02 -12.47
N ASN A 276 13.31 -7.03 -11.32
CA ASN A 276 13.84 -7.10 -9.97
C ASN A 276 13.36 -8.40 -9.29
N TYR A 277 13.38 -9.52 -10.02
CA TYR A 277 13.02 -10.83 -9.50
C TYR A 277 13.84 -11.18 -8.24
N ASP A 278 13.18 -11.73 -7.22
CA ASP A 278 13.78 -12.10 -5.92
C ASP A 278 14.44 -10.94 -5.15
N GLU A 279 14.09 -9.70 -5.49
CA GLU A 279 14.52 -8.51 -4.76
C GLU A 279 13.56 -8.17 -3.61
N ALA A 280 14.08 -7.40 -2.66
CA ALA A 280 13.33 -6.86 -1.54
C ALA A 280 12.71 -5.49 -1.89
N TYR A 281 11.46 -5.31 -1.48
CA TYR A 281 10.65 -4.12 -1.75
C TYR A 281 10.28 -3.45 -0.45
N TRP A 282 10.40 -2.13 -0.39
CA TRP A 282 10.03 -1.40 0.81
C TRP A 282 8.54 -1.49 1.12
N THR A 283 8.24 -1.64 2.41
CA THR A 283 6.89 -1.50 2.98
C THR A 283 6.86 -0.29 3.90
N ASP A 284 5.68 0.17 4.31
CA ASP A 284 5.53 1.27 5.27
C ASP A 284 5.82 0.86 6.73
N SER A 285 6.22 -0.39 6.94
CA SER A 285 6.16 -1.04 8.24
C SER A 285 7.50 -0.97 8.96
N PHE A 286 7.61 -0.09 9.95
CA PHE A 286 8.83 0.15 10.72
C PHE A 286 8.87 -0.65 12.03
N THR A 287 10.06 -1.08 12.45
CA THR A 287 10.30 -1.72 13.74
C THR A 287 11.44 -1.06 14.50
N ILE A 288 11.33 -1.12 15.84
CA ILE A 288 12.35 -0.63 16.76
C ILE A 288 12.73 -1.75 17.69
N TYR A 289 14.04 -1.99 17.78
CA TYR A 289 14.67 -2.88 18.74
C TYR A 289 15.04 -2.09 19.99
N ALA A 290 14.77 -2.66 21.17
CA ALA A 290 15.03 -1.98 22.45
C ALA A 290 16.50 -1.57 22.62
N ASN A 291 17.43 -2.34 22.05
CA ASN A 291 18.88 -2.13 22.15
C ASN A 291 19.56 -1.88 20.78
N GLY A 292 18.78 -1.58 19.74
CA GLY A 292 19.26 -1.65 18.35
C GLY A 292 19.27 -3.09 17.81
N HIS A 293 19.36 -3.24 16.49
CA HIS A 293 19.35 -4.54 15.82
C HIS A 293 20.55 -5.40 16.25
N ASP A 294 21.72 -4.77 16.46
CA ASP A 294 22.92 -5.47 16.92
C ASP A 294 23.10 -5.36 18.43
N ASN A 295 23.37 -6.50 19.07
CA ASN A 295 23.58 -6.63 20.51
C ASN A 295 24.82 -5.89 21.08
N LYS A 296 25.66 -5.30 20.22
CA LYS A 296 26.88 -4.55 20.57
C LYS A 296 27.01 -3.31 19.68
N PRO A 297 26.25 -2.24 19.98
CA PRO A 297 26.36 -1.00 19.23
C PRO A 297 27.78 -0.45 19.30
N THR A 298 28.38 -0.19 18.13
CA THR A 298 29.67 0.50 18.05
C THR A 298 29.41 1.99 17.80
N ALA A 299 30.11 2.89 18.49
CA ALA A 299 29.96 4.32 18.23
C ALA A 299 30.37 4.64 16.78
N GLY A 300 29.49 5.26 16.00
CA GLY A 300 29.69 5.46 14.57
C GLY A 300 29.30 4.26 13.69
N ASP A 301 28.64 3.25 14.26
CA ASP A 301 27.97 2.21 13.50
C ASP A 301 26.58 2.70 13.08
N TRP A 302 26.54 3.28 11.89
CA TRP A 302 25.32 3.75 11.25
C TRP A 302 24.53 2.62 10.57
N GLN A 303 24.98 1.35 10.66
CA GLN A 303 24.44 0.24 9.89
C GLN A 303 23.25 -0.49 10.55
N GLY A 304 22.90 -0.23 11.82
CA GLY A 304 21.70 -0.86 12.42
C GLY A 304 21.63 -0.92 13.94
N SER A 305 22.64 -0.44 14.67
CA SER A 305 22.71 -0.66 16.12
C SER A 305 22.32 0.55 16.99
N ASN A 306 22.03 1.72 16.40
CA ASN A 306 21.58 2.87 17.16
C ASN A 306 20.06 3.07 17.04
N ALA A 307 19.45 3.61 18.10
CA ALA A 307 18.00 3.80 18.20
C ALA A 307 17.39 4.79 17.17
N LEU A 308 18.22 5.44 16.35
CA LEU A 308 17.78 6.42 15.36
C LEU A 308 17.65 5.80 13.97
N VAL A 309 18.60 4.97 13.51
CA VAL A 309 18.55 4.41 12.14
C VAL A 309 17.36 3.44 11.97
N GLY A 310 17.16 2.53 12.93
CA GLY A 310 16.05 1.57 12.95
C GLY A 310 15.95 0.67 11.71
N ASP A 311 14.93 -0.18 11.67
CA ASP A 311 14.74 -1.11 10.56
C ASP A 311 13.30 -1.06 10.02
N ALA A 312 13.16 -1.19 8.71
CA ALA A 312 11.88 -1.29 8.02
C ALA A 312 11.70 -2.68 7.44
N HIS A 313 10.48 -3.21 7.46
CA HIS A 313 10.19 -4.50 6.86
C HIS A 313 10.18 -4.39 5.34
N VAL A 314 10.65 -5.44 4.69
CA VAL A 314 10.59 -5.60 3.23
C VAL A 314 9.62 -6.70 2.83
N MET A 315 9.05 -6.57 1.64
CA MET A 315 8.34 -7.63 0.94
C MET A 315 9.28 -8.29 -0.07
N TRP A 316 9.39 -9.62 -0.06
CA TRP A 316 10.14 -10.37 -1.07
C TRP A 316 9.24 -10.76 -2.25
N MET A 317 9.72 -10.55 -3.47
CA MET A 317 9.01 -10.98 -4.69
C MET A 317 9.33 -12.43 -5.07
N SER A 318 9.17 -13.36 -4.12
CA SER A 318 9.45 -14.79 -4.25
C SER A 318 8.20 -15.64 -3.95
N GLU A 319 8.33 -16.97 -3.82
CA GLU A 319 7.22 -17.84 -3.39
C GLU A 319 6.82 -17.68 -1.92
N ASP A 320 7.70 -17.10 -1.11
CA ASP A 320 7.58 -17.06 0.35
C ASP A 320 7.36 -15.63 0.88
N PHE A 321 6.20 -15.08 0.55
CA PHE A 321 5.73 -13.77 1.00
C PHE A 321 4.79 -13.87 2.22
N ASP A 322 4.98 -14.87 3.08
CA ASP A 322 4.26 -14.92 4.36
C ASP A 322 4.84 -13.83 5.30
N PHE A 323 4.01 -13.21 6.16
CA PHE A 323 4.45 -12.10 7.03
C PHE A 323 5.68 -12.43 7.90
N ALA A 324 5.80 -13.69 8.33
CA ALA A 324 6.93 -14.17 9.12
C ALA A 324 8.27 -14.12 8.36
N ASN A 325 8.20 -14.11 7.03
CA ASN A 325 9.34 -14.16 6.11
C ASN A 325 9.58 -12.80 5.44
N MET A 326 8.99 -11.72 5.98
CA MET A 326 9.26 -10.33 5.63
C MET A 326 10.15 -9.70 6.71
N PRO A 327 11.47 -9.96 6.71
CA PRO A 327 12.35 -9.50 7.76
C PRO A 327 12.52 -7.97 7.71
N PRO A 328 12.80 -7.35 8.87
CA PRO A 328 13.31 -5.99 8.90
C PRO A 328 14.69 -5.90 8.23
N ARG A 329 14.91 -4.78 7.55
CA ARG A 329 16.17 -4.37 6.92
C ARG A 329 16.53 -2.98 7.39
N SER A 330 17.84 -2.71 7.45
CA SER A 330 18.35 -1.39 7.79
C SER A 330 17.78 -0.35 6.83
N THR A 331 17.26 0.75 7.38
CA THR A 331 16.67 1.85 6.57
C THR A 331 17.70 2.55 5.67
N ASN A 332 18.99 2.29 5.90
CA ASN A 332 20.12 2.75 5.10
C ASN A 332 20.50 1.81 3.94
N GLU A 333 19.81 0.68 3.75
CA GLU A 333 19.97 -0.14 2.54
C GLU A 333 19.08 0.41 1.42
N PRO A 334 19.57 0.54 0.17
CA PRO A 334 18.71 0.97 -0.92
C PRO A 334 17.93 -0.23 -1.48
N HIS A 335 16.61 -0.11 -1.53
CA HIS A 335 15.71 -1.11 -2.11
C HIS A 335 14.69 -0.43 -3.03
N PHE A 336 14.02 -1.21 -3.87
CA PHE A 336 12.94 -0.69 -4.71
C PHE A 336 11.71 -0.31 -3.86
N ALA A 337 10.98 0.71 -4.27
CA ALA A 337 9.73 1.13 -3.62
C ALA A 337 8.63 1.32 -4.66
N MET A 338 7.46 0.74 -4.39
CA MET A 338 6.24 0.96 -5.18
C MET A 338 5.22 1.68 -4.32
N LEU A 339 4.61 2.72 -4.88
CA LEU A 339 3.64 3.54 -4.14
C LEU A 339 2.22 3.01 -4.27
N VAL A 340 1.43 3.23 -3.23
CA VAL A 340 0.00 2.95 -3.17
C VAL A 340 -0.79 4.19 -2.74
N ASN A 341 -2.04 4.27 -3.17
CA ASN A 341 -3.01 5.30 -2.81
C ASN A 341 -4.37 4.65 -2.52
N GLY A 342 -5.09 5.14 -1.52
CA GLY A 342 -6.38 4.61 -1.10
C GLY A 342 -6.49 4.45 0.41
N THR A 343 -7.58 3.85 0.87
CA THR A 343 -7.82 3.56 2.29
C THR A 343 -6.75 2.60 2.81
N VAL A 344 -6.07 2.95 3.91
CA VAL A 344 -5.01 2.13 4.49
C VAL A 344 -5.57 0.79 4.96
N ILE A 345 -4.95 -0.32 4.52
CA ILE A 345 -5.17 -1.65 5.09
C ILE A 345 -3.98 -1.96 6.00
N PRO A 346 -4.09 -1.75 7.33
CA PRO A 346 -2.94 -1.82 8.20
C PRO A 346 -2.38 -3.24 8.35
N ASP A 347 -1.10 -3.32 8.71
CA ASP A 347 -0.51 -4.55 9.21
C ASP A 347 -1.19 -5.00 10.50
N ILE A 348 -1.38 -6.31 10.65
CA ILE A 348 -1.76 -6.89 11.94
C ILE A 348 -0.54 -6.83 12.84
N LYS A 349 -0.62 -6.01 13.91
CA LYS A 349 0.44 -5.84 14.90
C LYS A 349 0.04 -6.52 16.20
N ASP A 350 0.66 -7.66 16.49
CA ASP A 350 0.42 -8.40 17.74
C ASP A 350 1.34 -7.92 18.88
N ASN A 351 1.61 -6.61 18.93
CA ASN A 351 2.51 -6.01 19.91
C ASN A 351 1.87 -4.87 20.70
N ASP A 352 0.56 -4.70 20.63
CA ASP A 352 -0.16 -3.70 21.40
C ASP A 352 0.05 -3.91 22.91
N VAL A 353 0.38 -2.83 23.60
CA VAL A 353 0.32 -2.76 25.06
C VAL A 353 -0.92 -1.94 25.39
N PRO A 354 -1.93 -2.53 26.05
CA PRO A 354 -3.07 -1.79 26.56
C PRO A 354 -2.66 -0.74 27.61
N GLU A 355 -3.63 -0.28 28.41
CA GLU A 355 -3.38 0.62 29.54
C GLU A 355 -2.17 0.21 30.39
N LEU A 356 -1.27 1.16 30.62
CA LEU A 356 -0.08 0.96 31.45
C LEU A 356 -0.46 0.96 32.94
N SER A 357 -0.35 -0.20 33.57
CA SER A 357 -0.58 -0.35 35.02
C SER A 357 0.56 0.20 35.88
N THR A 358 1.75 0.39 35.30
CA THR A 358 2.90 0.99 35.98
C THR A 358 2.68 2.50 36.15
N GLN A 359 2.88 3.00 37.38
CA GLN A 359 2.79 4.44 37.66
C GLN A 359 3.90 5.21 36.92
N LEU A 360 3.52 6.21 36.14
CA LEU A 360 4.44 7.05 35.36
C LEU A 360 4.64 8.38 36.09
N THR A 361 5.61 8.41 36.99
CA THR A 361 5.85 9.57 37.85
C THR A 361 6.42 10.76 37.04
N PRO A 362 5.79 11.94 37.09
CA PRO A 362 6.30 13.16 36.45
C PRO A 362 7.73 13.51 36.88
N GLN A 363 8.52 14.07 35.96
CA GLN A 363 9.90 14.47 36.27
C GLN A 363 9.93 15.65 37.25
N ASN A 364 10.89 15.66 38.16
CA ASN A 364 11.13 16.78 39.06
C ASN A 364 12.08 17.78 38.39
N ILE A 365 11.63 19.01 38.18
CA ILE A 365 12.44 20.09 37.62
C ILE A 365 12.75 21.10 38.73
N ALA A 366 14.03 21.39 38.93
CA ALA A 366 14.48 22.36 39.92
C ALA A 366 14.11 23.79 39.51
N GLU A 367 13.98 24.68 40.48
CA GLU A 367 13.71 26.10 40.23
C GLU A 367 14.78 26.71 39.31
N GLY A 368 14.34 27.45 38.29
CA GLY A 368 15.22 28.12 37.33
C GLY A 368 15.86 27.21 36.26
N VAL A 369 15.57 25.91 36.26
CA VAL A 369 15.98 25.01 35.17
C VAL A 369 14.97 25.06 34.03
N ASP A 370 15.46 25.34 32.83
CA ASP A 370 14.66 25.26 31.60
C ASP A 370 14.80 23.87 30.98
N GLU A 371 13.78 23.04 31.15
CA GLU A 371 13.76 21.69 30.62
C GLU A 371 13.62 21.61 29.10
N ASN A 372 13.19 22.70 28.44
CA ASN A 372 13.04 22.74 26.99
C ASN A 372 14.40 22.59 26.29
N LEU A 373 15.50 23.04 26.92
CA LEU A 373 16.85 22.96 26.35
C LEU A 373 17.40 21.52 26.25
N ASN A 374 16.87 20.58 27.05
CA ASN A 374 17.36 19.21 27.10
C ASN A 374 16.26 18.18 26.75
N TRP A 375 15.29 18.59 25.94
CA TRP A 375 14.14 17.76 25.57
C TRP A 375 14.56 16.43 24.92
N GLN A 376 15.64 16.43 24.14
CA GLN A 376 16.18 15.25 23.43
C GLN A 376 16.67 14.14 24.39
N SER A 377 16.91 14.46 25.66
CA SER A 377 17.22 13.43 26.67
C SER A 377 16.02 12.53 27.00
N ARG A 378 14.80 13.00 26.68
CA ARG A 378 13.54 12.31 26.98
C ARG A 378 12.78 11.94 25.72
N PHE A 379 12.74 12.80 24.71
CA PHE A 379 11.87 12.60 23.57
C PHE A 379 12.62 12.45 22.26
N VAL A 380 12.00 11.71 21.33
CA VAL A 380 12.45 11.60 19.94
C VAL A 380 11.26 11.92 19.04
N LYS A 381 11.46 12.76 18.03
CA LYS A 381 10.47 13.07 16.99
C LYS A 381 10.46 11.98 15.93
N HIS A 382 9.25 11.61 15.51
CA HIS A 382 9.00 10.57 14.51
C HIS A 382 8.21 11.08 13.29
N GLY A 383 8.52 10.49 12.13
CA GLY A 383 7.83 10.70 10.86
C GLY A 383 6.52 9.93 10.74
N ASN A 384 5.91 9.97 9.55
CA ASN A 384 4.55 9.46 9.34
C ASN A 384 4.42 7.94 9.50
N SER A 385 5.48 7.17 9.23
CA SER A 385 5.49 5.71 9.34
C SER A 385 6.04 5.21 10.68
N GLY A 386 6.31 6.12 11.63
CA GLY A 386 6.77 5.77 12.98
C GLY A 386 8.29 5.71 13.15
N GLN A 387 9.06 6.06 12.13
CA GLN A 387 10.51 6.17 12.19
C GLN A 387 10.98 7.40 12.94
N ALA A 388 12.11 7.30 13.65
CA ALA A 388 12.76 8.49 14.19
C ALA A 388 13.24 9.39 13.04
N LEU A 389 13.05 10.70 13.12
CA LEU A 389 13.57 11.62 12.11
C LEU A 389 15.08 11.82 12.26
N ALA A 390 15.80 11.99 11.14
CA ALA A 390 17.23 12.29 11.17
C ALA A 390 17.50 13.63 11.85
N ASP A 391 16.74 14.64 11.43
CA ASP A 391 16.74 15.97 12.03
C ASP A 391 15.72 16.02 13.17
N GLN A 392 16.22 16.08 14.40
CA GLN A 392 15.38 16.22 15.60
C GLN A 392 14.93 17.66 15.85
N ASP A 393 15.50 18.65 15.17
CA ASP A 393 15.13 20.06 15.29
C ASP A 393 14.07 20.50 14.25
N THR A 394 13.71 19.60 13.33
CA THR A 394 12.65 19.82 12.34
C THR A 394 11.34 20.30 12.97
N ALA A 395 10.69 21.25 12.28
CA ALA A 395 9.34 21.71 12.61
C ALA A 395 8.25 20.72 12.13
N ASN A 396 8.61 19.77 11.27
CA ASN A 396 7.69 18.83 10.65
C ASN A 396 7.94 17.41 11.18
N TRP A 397 7.17 17.04 12.20
CA TRP A 397 7.08 15.67 12.72
C TRP A 397 5.63 15.28 13.00
N THR A 398 5.38 13.99 13.11
CA THR A 398 4.03 13.39 13.23
C THR A 398 3.70 12.96 14.65
N CYS A 399 4.64 12.32 15.33
CA CYS A 399 4.46 11.91 16.72
C CYS A 399 5.78 11.93 17.50
N THR A 400 5.70 11.80 18.81
CA THR A 400 6.84 11.93 19.71
C THR A 400 6.94 10.70 20.60
N SER A 401 8.10 10.03 20.65
CA SER A 401 8.33 8.96 21.63
C SER A 401 8.83 9.51 22.95
N ASP A 402 8.40 8.89 24.06
CA ASP A 402 8.83 9.23 25.41
C ASP A 402 9.71 8.13 26.00
N LEU A 403 10.98 8.46 26.25
CA LEU A 403 12.02 7.56 26.71
C LEU A 403 12.19 7.57 28.24
N ALA A 404 11.52 8.49 28.96
CA ALA A 404 11.72 8.68 30.41
C ALA A 404 11.45 7.41 31.22
N TYR A 405 10.54 6.56 30.74
CA TYR A 405 10.01 5.41 31.48
C TYR A 405 10.63 4.07 31.07
N ARG A 406 11.66 4.06 30.21
CA ARG A 406 12.31 2.81 29.74
C ARG A 406 12.85 1.93 30.86
N SER A 407 13.24 2.51 32.00
CA SER A 407 13.77 1.78 33.16
C SER A 407 12.69 1.01 33.94
N VAL A 408 11.44 1.47 33.89
CA VAL A 408 10.29 0.86 34.59
C VAL A 408 9.34 0.11 33.64
N LEU A 409 9.42 0.41 32.34
CA LEU A 409 8.68 -0.22 31.26
C LEU A 409 9.66 -0.71 30.18
N ALA A 410 10.42 -1.77 30.52
CA ALA A 410 11.32 -2.39 29.56
C ALA A 410 10.57 -2.81 28.29
N ASN A 411 11.25 -2.69 27.13
CA ASN A 411 10.75 -3.11 25.81
C ASN A 411 9.37 -2.52 25.46
N THR A 412 9.07 -1.30 25.92
CA THR A 412 7.81 -0.61 25.64
C THR A 412 8.09 0.73 25.00
N GLN A 413 7.47 0.98 23.85
CA GLN A 413 7.41 2.30 23.25
C GLN A 413 6.17 3.04 23.77
N ILE A 414 6.35 4.30 24.13
CA ILE A 414 5.26 5.23 24.39
C ILE A 414 5.34 6.31 23.32
N LEU A 415 4.27 6.47 22.55
CA LEU A 415 4.13 7.51 21.53
C LEU A 415 3.01 8.47 21.92
N TRP A 416 3.29 9.76 21.79
CA TRP A 416 2.34 10.85 21.95
C TRP A 416 2.02 11.45 20.60
N GLN A 417 0.73 11.61 20.33
CA GLN A 417 0.25 12.26 19.11
C GLN A 417 0.67 13.73 19.13
N ARG A 418 1.21 14.23 18.00
CA ARG A 418 1.29 15.67 17.77
C ARG A 418 -0.09 16.21 17.40
N ILE A 419 -0.50 17.32 18.01
CA ILE A 419 -1.82 17.91 17.86
C ILE A 419 -1.74 19.26 17.12
N ASN A 420 -2.86 19.74 16.62
CA ASN A 420 -2.99 21.11 16.14
C ASN A 420 -3.56 21.97 17.28
N LYS A 421 -2.85 23.05 17.65
CA LYS A 421 -3.28 23.99 18.70
C LYS A 421 -4.65 24.59 18.42
N ASP A 422 -4.97 24.83 17.16
CA ASP A 422 -6.21 25.44 16.70
C ASP A 422 -7.31 24.40 16.39
N ALA A 423 -7.08 23.12 16.72
CA ALA A 423 -8.08 22.08 16.51
C ALA A 423 -9.34 22.35 17.35
N PRO A 424 -10.54 22.10 16.81
CA PRO A 424 -11.77 22.28 17.56
C PRO A 424 -11.82 21.34 18.76
N LEU A 425 -12.22 21.90 19.90
CA LEU A 425 -12.48 21.17 21.13
C LEU A 425 -13.56 20.10 20.91
N LYS A 426 -13.50 19.03 21.69
CA LYS A 426 -14.37 17.86 21.53
C LYS A 426 -15.08 17.54 22.84
N ASP A 427 -16.34 17.14 22.74
CA ASP A 427 -16.98 16.41 23.83
C ASP A 427 -16.36 15.00 23.97
N TYR A 428 -16.70 14.27 25.02
CA TYR A 428 -16.08 12.97 25.26
C TYR A 428 -16.39 11.94 24.16
N ALA A 429 -17.62 11.91 23.64
CA ALA A 429 -18.00 10.97 22.58
C ALA A 429 -17.25 11.26 21.28
N GLN A 430 -17.09 12.55 20.95
CA GLN A 430 -16.30 13.02 19.83
C GLN A 430 -14.80 12.71 20.01
N ALA A 431 -14.28 12.78 21.23
CA ALA A 431 -12.89 12.42 21.54
C ALA A 431 -12.62 10.91 21.31
N VAL A 432 -13.56 10.05 21.72
CA VAL A 432 -13.49 8.61 21.45
C VAL A 432 -13.57 8.31 19.95
N GLU A 433 -14.46 8.99 19.21
CA GLU A 433 -14.57 8.81 17.76
C GLU A 433 -13.34 9.31 17.01
N TYR A 434 -12.74 10.43 17.48
CA TYR A 434 -11.50 10.95 16.94
C TYR A 434 -10.35 9.92 17.03
N ALA A 435 -10.24 9.18 18.14
CA ALA A 435 -9.24 8.11 18.25
C ALA A 435 -9.43 7.01 17.19
N LYS A 436 -10.68 6.63 16.88
CA LYS A 436 -10.97 5.65 15.82
C LYS A 436 -10.58 6.17 14.44
N GLN A 437 -10.85 7.45 14.15
CA GLN A 437 -10.47 8.09 12.90
C GLN A 437 -8.95 8.12 12.73
N VAL A 438 -8.20 8.46 13.79
CA VAL A 438 -6.72 8.44 13.78
C VAL A 438 -6.18 7.03 13.52
N ASN A 439 -6.84 5.99 14.06
CA ASN A 439 -6.44 4.59 13.80
C ASN A 439 -6.69 4.14 12.36
N GLN A 440 -7.68 4.70 11.68
CA GLN A 440 -7.93 4.41 10.25
C GLN A 440 -6.84 4.96 9.33
N THR A 441 -6.10 5.98 9.76
CA THR A 441 -5.01 6.58 8.98
C THR A 441 -3.64 6.03 9.36
N ALA A 442 -3.58 5.06 10.29
CA ALA A 442 -2.34 4.49 10.82
C ALA A 442 -1.28 5.56 11.21
N LEU A 443 -1.70 6.63 11.90
CA LEU A 443 -0.84 7.78 12.23
C LEU A 443 0.46 7.31 12.91
N CYS A 444 1.63 7.77 12.43
CA CYS A 444 2.94 7.35 12.94
C CYS A 444 3.16 5.83 12.85
N GLY A 445 2.56 5.18 11.85
CA GLY A 445 2.54 3.73 11.68
C GLY A 445 1.73 2.97 12.74
N GLN A 446 0.92 3.64 13.59
CA GLN A 446 0.19 2.99 14.68
C GLN A 446 -1.32 3.01 14.46
N THR A 447 -1.99 1.92 14.85
CA THR A 447 -3.44 1.72 14.75
C THR A 447 -4.12 1.48 16.10
N ASN A 448 -3.39 1.72 17.20
CA ASN A 448 -3.81 1.50 18.57
C ASN A 448 -3.84 2.80 19.40
N TRP A 449 -3.98 3.96 18.74
CA TRP A 449 -4.15 5.25 19.40
C TRP A 449 -5.40 5.27 20.26
N ARG A 450 -5.26 5.75 21.48
CA ARG A 450 -6.34 5.81 22.47
C ARG A 450 -6.24 7.07 23.32
N LEU A 451 -7.35 7.39 23.99
CA LEU A 451 -7.30 8.35 25.09
C LEU A 451 -6.36 7.80 26.19
N PRO A 452 -5.45 8.62 26.71
CA PRO A 452 -4.57 8.21 27.80
C PRO A 452 -5.35 8.05 29.09
N THR A 453 -4.84 7.22 30.00
CA THR A 453 -5.29 7.27 31.40
C THR A 453 -4.87 8.58 32.06
N GLU A 454 -5.43 8.84 33.24
CA GLU A 454 -4.99 9.96 34.06
C GLU A 454 -3.48 9.85 34.41
N ASN A 455 -3.00 8.67 34.76
CA ASN A 455 -1.58 8.40 35.07
C ASN A 455 -0.68 8.66 33.86
N GLU A 456 -1.08 8.17 32.69
CA GLU A 456 -0.34 8.37 31.45
C GLU A 456 -0.30 9.84 31.05
N LEU A 457 -1.43 10.55 31.09
CA LEU A 457 -1.47 11.95 30.67
C LEU A 457 -0.71 12.87 31.62
N LYS A 458 -0.84 12.64 32.94
CA LYS A 458 -0.05 13.38 33.94
C LYS A 458 1.45 13.16 33.79
N SER A 459 1.89 12.06 33.20
CA SER A 459 3.30 11.77 32.95
C SER A 459 3.99 12.81 32.04
N LEU A 460 3.23 13.58 31.24
CA LEU A 460 3.73 14.69 30.43
C LEU A 460 3.98 15.98 31.23
N LEU A 461 3.38 16.11 32.42
CA LEU A 461 3.62 17.23 33.31
C LEU A 461 5.00 17.11 33.97
N VAL A 462 5.43 18.18 34.61
CA VAL A 462 6.61 18.20 35.49
C VAL A 462 6.24 18.69 36.87
N ASN A 463 6.88 18.13 37.89
CA ASN A 463 6.79 18.64 39.25
C ASN A 463 7.78 19.80 39.39
N THR A 464 7.27 20.98 39.77
CA THR A 464 8.08 22.16 40.07
C THR A 464 7.75 22.71 41.45
N PRO A 465 8.77 23.08 42.24
CA PRO A 465 8.53 23.83 43.47
C PRO A 465 8.10 25.26 43.12
N ILE A 466 7.02 25.74 43.74
CA ILE A 466 6.60 27.14 43.68
C ILE A 466 6.94 27.81 45.01
N SER A 467 7.73 28.89 44.95
CA SER A 467 8.13 29.69 46.09
C SER A 467 7.25 30.92 46.25
N TYR A 468 6.62 31.09 47.41
CA TYR A 468 5.87 32.30 47.79
C TYR A 468 6.64 33.19 48.78
N GLY A 469 7.91 32.88 49.01
CA GLY A 469 8.79 33.59 49.94
C GLY A 469 9.69 32.64 50.74
N PRO A 470 10.55 33.18 51.61
CA PRO A 470 11.49 32.39 52.39
C PRO A 470 10.77 31.33 53.24
N GLY A 471 11.02 30.05 52.93
CA GLY A 471 10.45 28.92 53.66
C GLY A 471 9.03 28.49 53.23
N MET A 472 8.43 29.12 52.21
CA MET A 472 7.12 28.74 51.67
C MET A 472 7.28 28.19 50.25
N VAL A 473 7.67 26.91 50.16
CA VAL A 473 7.81 26.17 48.91
C VAL A 473 6.75 25.07 48.85
N PHE A 474 5.92 25.08 47.82
CA PHE A 474 4.88 24.07 47.61
C PHE A 474 5.17 23.25 46.35
N PRO A 475 4.95 21.93 46.37
CA PRO A 475 4.98 21.15 45.15
C PRO A 475 3.81 21.56 44.25
N SER A 476 4.09 21.76 42.97
CA SER A 476 3.09 22.04 41.96
C SER A 476 3.41 21.27 40.68
N GLN A 477 2.39 21.00 39.87
CA GLN A 477 2.57 20.44 38.54
C GLN A 477 2.30 21.51 37.50
N ARG A 478 3.01 21.46 36.38
CA ARG A 478 2.78 22.35 35.24
C ARG A 478 3.03 21.64 33.91
N ALA A 479 2.49 22.21 32.86
CA ALA A 479 2.85 21.88 31.49
C ALA A 479 4.35 22.13 31.25
N SER A 480 4.93 21.35 30.35
CA SER A 480 6.38 21.29 30.13
C SER A 480 6.70 20.97 28.67
N TYR A 481 7.92 21.32 28.24
CA TYR A 481 8.40 21.14 26.86
C TYR A 481 7.60 21.93 25.80
N ILE A 482 6.86 22.95 26.24
CA ILE A 482 5.88 23.71 25.45
C ILE A 482 6.51 24.75 24.50
N THR A 483 7.84 24.90 24.54
CA THR A 483 8.59 25.69 23.56
C THR A 483 9.55 24.82 22.74
N SER A 484 9.44 23.49 22.85
CA SER A 484 10.25 22.54 22.10
C SER A 484 9.41 21.42 21.47
N VAL A 485 9.32 20.25 22.10
CA VAL A 485 8.73 19.04 21.49
C VAL A 485 7.23 18.87 21.77
N LEU A 486 6.68 19.62 22.73
CA LEU A 486 5.26 19.71 23.04
C LEU A 486 4.73 21.13 22.81
N ASP A 487 5.34 21.83 21.84
CA ASP A 487 4.98 23.18 21.39
C ASP A 487 3.59 23.28 20.76
N ASP A 488 2.90 22.16 20.62
CA ASP A 488 1.54 21.97 20.17
C ASP A 488 0.51 21.93 21.33
N THR A 489 0.97 21.95 22.59
CA THR A 489 0.11 21.93 23.77
C THR A 489 -0.51 23.30 24.04
N ASN A 490 -1.82 23.36 24.25
CA ASN A 490 -2.50 24.55 24.72
C ASN A 490 -2.37 24.64 26.24
N VAL A 491 -1.75 25.73 26.70
CA VAL A 491 -1.54 26.01 28.12
C VAL A 491 -2.29 27.28 28.48
N ASP A 492 -3.30 27.13 29.32
CA ASP A 492 -4.11 28.21 29.86
C ASP A 492 -4.81 27.71 31.14
N TYR A 493 -5.43 28.61 31.88
CA TYR A 493 -6.28 28.27 33.02
C TYR A 493 -7.41 27.34 32.58
N ASP A 494 -7.57 26.21 33.27
CA ASP A 494 -8.55 25.16 32.95
C ASP A 494 -8.46 24.60 31.50
N SER A 495 -7.26 24.62 30.90
CA SER A 495 -7.00 23.95 29.60
C SER A 495 -6.95 22.42 29.78
N TYR A 496 -8.13 21.79 29.80
CA TYR A 496 -8.27 20.36 30.06
C TYR A 496 -8.06 19.50 28.81
N TYR A 497 -7.47 18.33 29.02
CA TYR A 497 -7.32 17.27 28.05
C TYR A 497 -8.01 16.00 28.55
N TRP A 498 -8.83 15.39 27.68
CA TRP A 498 -9.60 14.19 28.03
C TRP A 498 -8.72 12.98 28.34
N THR A 499 -9.13 12.21 29.35
CA THR A 499 -8.58 10.88 29.67
C THR A 499 -9.61 9.79 29.39
N SER A 500 -9.20 8.52 29.42
CA SER A 500 -10.08 7.36 29.37
C SER A 500 -10.78 7.01 30.70
N ILE A 501 -10.49 7.75 31.77
CA ILE A 501 -10.89 7.37 33.13
C ILE A 501 -12.23 8.00 33.49
N ALA A 502 -13.20 7.17 33.87
CA ALA A 502 -14.49 7.63 34.38
C ALA A 502 -14.35 8.30 35.75
N ASP A 503 -15.15 9.34 35.98
CA ASP A 503 -15.19 9.99 37.29
C ASP A 503 -15.64 8.99 38.38
N ALA A 504 -14.96 9.00 39.53
CA ALA A 504 -15.21 8.04 40.59
C ALA A 504 -16.61 8.18 41.23
N TYR A 505 -17.24 9.36 41.16
CA TYR A 505 -18.52 9.65 41.81
C TYR A 505 -19.69 9.68 40.83
N LYS A 506 -19.46 10.05 39.57
CA LYS A 506 -20.47 10.19 38.51
C LYS A 506 -20.02 9.56 37.18
N PRO A 507 -19.65 8.26 37.16
CA PRO A 507 -19.04 7.61 35.99
C PRO A 507 -19.92 7.59 34.73
N GLU A 508 -21.25 7.69 34.89
CA GLU A 508 -22.23 7.69 33.79
C GLU A 508 -22.30 9.03 33.04
N THR A 509 -21.85 10.12 33.67
CA THR A 509 -22.05 11.49 33.15
C THR A 509 -20.79 12.34 33.16
N LYS A 510 -19.71 11.84 33.77
CA LYS A 510 -18.45 12.55 33.91
C LYS A 510 -17.25 11.64 33.62
N GLN A 511 -16.22 12.26 33.05
CA GLN A 511 -14.92 11.67 32.78
C GLN A 511 -13.84 12.55 33.41
N ILE A 512 -12.71 11.95 33.76
CA ILE A 512 -11.55 12.67 34.25
C ILE A 512 -10.87 13.37 33.08
N ALA A 513 -10.51 14.63 33.30
CA ALA A 513 -9.65 15.40 32.40
C ALA A 513 -8.49 16.01 33.20
N VAL A 514 -7.33 16.17 32.56
CA VAL A 514 -6.12 16.74 33.18
C VAL A 514 -5.87 18.14 32.62
N ALA A 515 -5.71 19.13 33.48
CA ALA A 515 -5.43 20.51 33.08
C ALA A 515 -3.93 20.70 32.78
N PHE A 516 -3.61 21.26 31.61
CA PHE A 516 -2.27 21.68 31.23
C PHE A 516 -2.14 23.19 31.45
N GLN A 517 -1.47 23.57 32.53
CA GLN A 517 -1.42 24.96 33.02
C GLN A 517 0.02 25.35 33.34
N ASP A 518 0.29 26.65 33.52
CA ASP A 518 1.62 27.14 33.93
C ASP A 518 1.98 26.79 35.38
N SER A 519 0.97 26.49 36.20
CA SER A 519 1.10 25.98 37.56
C SER A 519 -0.21 25.33 38.01
N PHE A 520 -0.16 24.50 39.04
CA PHE A 520 -1.31 23.84 39.65
C PHE A 520 -2.13 22.99 38.66
N SER A 521 -1.46 22.36 37.70
CA SER A 521 -2.07 21.33 36.86
C SER A 521 -2.65 20.21 37.73
N GLU A 522 -3.94 19.96 37.58
CA GLU A 522 -4.68 18.94 38.33
C GLU A 522 -5.70 18.22 37.46
N SER A 523 -6.24 17.13 38.00
CA SER A 523 -7.32 16.39 37.35
C SER A 523 -8.67 16.81 37.91
N SER A 524 -9.69 16.78 37.08
CA SER A 524 -11.06 17.07 37.50
C SER A 524 -12.07 16.16 36.81
N GLY A 525 -13.17 15.87 37.52
CA GLY A 525 -14.33 15.18 36.96
C GLY A 525 -15.21 16.15 36.18
N ILE A 526 -15.16 16.06 34.86
CA ILE A 526 -15.79 16.99 33.92
C ILE A 526 -17.00 16.33 33.26
N ALA A 527 -18.06 17.10 32.98
CA ALA A 527 -19.24 16.55 32.31
C ALA A 527 -18.95 16.13 30.86
N ASN A 528 -19.47 14.97 30.43
CA ASN A 528 -19.17 14.38 29.12
C ASN A 528 -19.54 15.27 27.92
N THR A 529 -20.39 16.28 28.14
CA THR A 529 -20.86 17.23 27.13
C THR A 529 -20.00 18.50 27.02
N GLU A 530 -19.07 18.72 27.95
CA GLU A 530 -18.15 19.86 27.87
C GLU A 530 -17.11 19.63 26.76
N LEU A 531 -16.60 20.72 26.18
CA LEU A 531 -15.68 20.67 25.05
C LEU A 531 -14.26 20.90 25.55
N HIS A 532 -13.38 19.92 25.35
CA HIS A 532 -11.98 19.95 25.82
C HIS A 532 -11.00 19.42 24.76
N HIS A 533 -9.71 19.59 25.00
CA HIS A 533 -8.66 19.14 24.08
C HIS A 533 -8.48 17.62 24.13
N VAL A 534 -7.86 17.07 23.08
CA VAL A 534 -7.54 15.64 22.98
C VAL A 534 -6.10 15.48 22.52
N ARG A 535 -5.33 14.68 23.26
CA ARG A 535 -4.02 14.17 22.84
C ARG A 535 -4.02 12.67 23.05
N LEU A 536 -3.75 11.91 22.00
CA LEU A 536 -3.77 10.46 22.05
C LEU A 536 -2.40 9.89 22.44
N ILE A 537 -2.43 8.70 23.01
CA ILE A 537 -1.27 7.87 23.32
C ILE A 537 -1.35 6.57 22.53
N SER A 538 -0.20 6.07 22.09
CA SER A 538 -0.02 4.72 21.56
C SER A 538 1.09 4.02 22.36
N THR A 539 0.88 2.75 22.69
CA THR A 539 1.81 1.96 23.50
C THR A 539 2.01 0.58 22.88
N THR A 540 3.26 0.24 22.55
CA THR A 540 3.59 -1.01 21.85
C THR A 540 4.81 -1.69 22.46
N ARG A 541 4.89 -3.01 22.36
CA ARG A 541 6.08 -3.79 22.67
C ARG A 541 7.09 -3.64 21.54
N LEU A 542 8.31 -3.32 21.93
CA LEU A 542 9.46 -3.33 21.03
C LEU A 542 9.84 -4.77 20.68
N GLN A 543 10.47 -4.95 19.51
CA GLN A 543 11.06 -6.25 19.19
C GLN A 543 12.16 -6.56 20.21
N PRO A 544 12.23 -7.82 20.69
CA PRO A 544 13.15 -8.24 21.73
C PRO A 544 14.63 -8.10 21.36
#